data_AF-A0A1W9H524-F1
#
_entry.id   AF-A0A1W9H524-F1
#
_cell.length_a   1.000
_cell.length_b   1.000
_cell.length_c   1.000
_cell.angle_alpha   90.00
_cell.angle_beta   90.00
_cell.angle_gamma   90.00
#
_symmetry.space_group_name_H-M   'P 1'
#
loop_
_entity.id
_entity.type
_entity.pdbx_description
1 polymer ?
#
loop_
_entity_poly.entity_id
_entity_poly.type
_entity_poly.pdbx_seq_one_letter_code
_entity_poly.pdbx_strand_id
1 'polypeptide(L)' 'MIGEYQDNASTATPIDDWLVQQETVWLGDIPVGVITKPTATSEIQVHYIHTDHLNTHEPETGRYISPDPNE' A
#
# COMPACT_ATOMS: atom_id res chain seq x y z
N MET A 1 -2.15 -17.64 45.52
CA MET A 1 -1.51 -18.17 44.29
C MET A 1 -2.42 -17.79 43.14
N ILE A 2 -1.92 -16.99 42.19
CA ILE A 2 -2.64 -16.60 40.97
C ILE A 2 -2.13 -17.47 39.83
N GLY A 3 -3.01 -17.81 38.87
CA GLY A 3 -2.69 -18.75 37.80
C GLY A 3 -1.57 -18.25 36.89
N GLU A 4 -0.71 -19.16 36.47
CA GLU A 4 0.38 -18.87 35.54
C GLU A 4 -0.19 -18.54 34.15
N TYR A 5 0.28 -17.43 33.56
CA TYR A 5 -0.05 -17.08 32.19
C TYR A 5 0.75 -17.99 31.24
N GLN A 6 0.07 -18.98 30.65
CA GLN A 6 0.63 -19.82 29.60
C GLN A 6 0.69 -19.01 28.29
N ASP A 7 1.89 -18.63 27.87
CA ASP A 7 2.09 -18.02 26.55
C ASP A 7 2.10 -19.10 25.46
N ASN A 8 0.95 -19.28 24.81
CA ASN A 8 0.77 -20.26 23.74
C ASN A 8 1.65 -19.98 22.50
N ALA A 9 2.26 -18.79 22.36
CA ALA A 9 3.20 -18.51 21.27
C ALA A 9 4.40 -19.48 21.25
N SER A 10 4.77 -20.06 22.39
CA SER A 10 5.94 -20.95 22.53
C SER A 10 5.81 -22.31 21.83
N THR A 11 4.60 -22.71 21.41
CA THR A 11 4.37 -24.00 20.68
C THR A 11 4.07 -23.81 19.19
N ALA A 12 3.89 -22.56 18.73
CA ALA A 12 3.96 -22.27 17.31
C ALA A 12 5.44 -22.18 16.91
N THR A 13 5.92 -23.09 16.05
CA THR A 13 6.90 -22.63 15.06
C THR A 13 6.28 -21.43 14.34
N PRO A 14 6.96 -20.29 14.17
CA PRO A 14 6.45 -19.20 13.35
C PRO A 14 6.40 -19.67 11.89
N ILE A 15 5.28 -20.30 11.54
CA ILE A 15 4.76 -20.33 10.17
C ILE A 15 4.53 -18.86 9.87
N ASP A 16 5.36 -18.31 8.99
CA ASP A 16 5.52 -16.87 8.89
C ASP A 16 4.43 -16.28 7.99
N ASP A 17 3.21 -16.27 8.55
CA ASP A 17 1.91 -16.09 7.89
C ASP A 17 1.71 -14.69 7.27
N TRP A 18 2.66 -13.77 7.53
CA TRP A 18 2.76 -12.44 6.92
C TRP A 18 3.36 -12.41 5.50
N LEU A 19 3.51 -13.57 4.84
CA LEU A 19 4.10 -13.73 3.51
C LEU A 19 3.20 -13.17 2.38
N VAL A 20 3.07 -11.84 2.35
CA VAL A 20 2.35 -11.09 1.32
C VAL A 20 3.21 -11.06 0.05
N GLN A 21 2.89 -11.92 -0.93
CA GLN A 21 3.51 -11.87 -2.26
C GLN A 21 3.26 -10.50 -2.91
N GLN A 22 1.99 -10.09 -2.99
CA GLN A 22 1.56 -8.75 -3.38
C GLN A 22 0.10 -8.52 -2.98
N GLU A 23 -0.20 -7.41 -2.33
CA GLU A 23 -1.56 -6.92 -2.08
C GLU A 23 -1.72 -5.49 -2.61
N THR A 24 -2.81 -5.19 -3.30
CA THR A 24 -3.12 -3.83 -3.78
C THR A 24 -4.19 -3.20 -2.88
N VAL A 25 -3.90 -2.01 -2.37
CA VAL A 25 -4.83 -1.20 -1.57
C VAL A 25 -5.65 -0.30 -2.49
N TRP A 26 -6.96 -0.27 -2.29
CA TRP A 26 -7.92 0.43 -3.14
C TRP A 26 -8.74 1.47 -2.36
N LEU A 27 -9.09 2.58 -3.04
CA LEU A 27 -10.02 3.62 -2.58
C LEU A 27 -11.19 3.66 -3.57
N GLY A 28 -12.21 2.82 -3.33
CA GLY A 28 -13.20 2.50 -4.37
C GLY A 28 -12.51 1.78 -5.54
N ASP A 29 -12.78 2.21 -6.77
CA ASP A 29 -12.17 1.61 -7.98
C ASP A 29 -10.75 2.13 -8.29
N ILE A 30 -10.17 2.96 -7.41
CA ILE A 30 -8.86 3.59 -7.61
C ILE A 30 -7.79 2.86 -6.79
N PRO A 31 -6.72 2.29 -7.39
CA PRO A 31 -5.61 1.71 -6.65
C PRO A 31 -4.73 2.82 -6.07
N VAL A 32 -4.47 2.79 -4.77
CA VAL A 32 -3.71 3.84 -4.03
C VAL A 32 -2.35 3.37 -3.51
N GLY A 33 -2.11 2.07 -3.47
CA GLY A 33 -0.81 1.53 -3.10
C GLY A 33 -0.69 0.02 -3.26
N VAL A 34 0.53 -0.48 -3.09
CA VAL A 34 0.86 -1.90 -3.11
C VAL A 34 1.70 -2.23 -1.87
N ILE A 35 1.36 -3.32 -1.20
CA ILE A 35 2.09 -3.89 -0.05
C ILE A 35 2.73 -5.21 -0.48
N THR A 36 4.00 -5.41 -0.15
CA THR A 36 4.71 -6.68 -0.34
C THR A 36 5.56 -7.02 0.89
N LYS A 37 5.82 -8.31 1.09
CA LYS A 37 6.80 -8.83 2.05
C LYS A 37 7.42 -10.12 1.46
N PRO A 38 8.28 -9.99 0.43
CA PRO A 38 8.63 -11.08 -0.50
C PRO A 38 9.34 -12.29 0.13
N THR A 39 9.89 -12.16 1.33
CA THR A 39 10.40 -13.28 2.13
C THR A 39 10.04 -13.13 3.62
N ALA A 40 10.07 -14.26 4.33
CA ALA A 40 9.98 -14.34 5.80
C ALA A 40 10.98 -13.44 6.56
N THR A 41 12.08 -13.03 5.93
CA THR A 41 13.12 -12.18 6.52
C THR A 41 13.17 -10.75 5.94
N SER A 42 12.29 -10.44 4.99
CA SER A 42 12.21 -9.11 4.36
C SER A 42 11.40 -8.11 5.19
N GLU A 43 11.76 -6.83 5.08
CA GLU A 43 10.94 -5.74 5.58
C GLU A 43 9.64 -5.62 4.76
N ILE A 44 8.56 -5.10 5.38
CA ILE A 44 7.33 -4.78 4.64
C ILE A 44 7.63 -3.59 3.73
N GLN A 45 7.38 -3.75 2.43
CA GLN A 45 7.52 -2.68 1.46
C GLN A 45 6.13 -2.10 1.17
N VAL A 46 6.01 -0.77 1.21
CA VAL A 46 4.77 -0.04 0.93
C VAL A 46 5.04 0.95 -0.19
N HIS A 47 4.44 0.71 -1.34
CA HIS A 47 4.58 1.53 -2.54
C HIS A 47 3.30 2.35 -2.75
N TYR A 48 3.39 3.67 -2.65
CA TYR A 48 2.24 4.55 -2.90
C TYR A 48 2.06 4.78 -4.40
N ILE A 49 0.80 4.68 -4.87
CA ILE A 49 0.43 5.02 -6.25
C ILE A 49 -0.01 6.49 -6.22
N HIS A 50 0.88 7.38 -6.67
CA HIS A 50 0.58 8.80 -6.79
C HIS A 50 -0.19 9.07 -8.08
N THR A 51 -1.52 9.11 -7.99
CA THR A 51 -2.41 9.55 -9.08
C THR A 51 -2.62 11.07 -9.01
N ASP A 52 -1.54 11.83 -9.20
CA ASP A 52 -1.47 13.29 -9.14
C ASP A 52 -2.42 14.02 -10.12
N HIS A 53 -2.81 13.37 -11.22
CA HIS A 53 -3.73 13.92 -12.21
C HIS A 53 -5.22 13.51 -12.02
N LEU A 54 -5.60 12.86 -10.93
CA LEU A 54 -6.99 12.40 -10.73
C LEU A 54 -7.95 13.58 -10.49
N ASN A 55 -8.71 13.93 -11.52
CA ASN A 55 -9.65 15.07 -11.62
C ASN A 55 -9.02 16.45 -11.91
N THR A 56 -7.74 16.53 -12.31
CA THR A 56 -7.12 17.80 -12.74
C THR A 56 -7.54 18.16 -14.18
N HIS A 57 -8.81 18.52 -14.35
CA HIS A 57 -9.36 19.04 -15.60
C HIS A 57 -10.22 20.28 -15.28
N GLU A 58 -9.76 21.47 -15.65
CA GLU A 58 -10.45 22.74 -15.35
C GLU A 58 -11.74 22.83 -16.21
N PRO A 59 -12.96 22.75 -15.62
CA PRO A 59 -14.19 22.58 -16.42
C PRO A 59 -14.68 23.88 -17.07
N GLU A 60 -14.15 25.03 -16.68
CA GLU A 60 -14.81 26.33 -16.83
C GLU A 60 -14.25 27.21 -17.97
N THR A 61 -13.06 26.87 -18.50
CA THR A 61 -12.36 27.70 -19.52
C THR A 61 -12.04 26.96 -20.82
N GLY A 62 -11.96 25.62 -20.78
CA GLY A 62 -11.52 24.81 -21.93
C GLY A 62 -10.06 25.03 -22.35
N ARG A 63 -9.24 25.65 -21.50
CA ARG A 63 -7.84 26.01 -21.80
C ARG A 63 -6.86 25.08 -21.10
N TYR A 64 -5.84 24.60 -21.82
CA TYR A 64 -4.70 23.91 -21.20
C TYR A 64 -3.88 24.90 -20.36
N ILE A 65 -3.57 24.53 -19.12
CA ILE A 65 -2.78 25.33 -18.18
C ILE A 65 -1.27 25.06 -18.22
N SER A 66 -0.82 24.13 -19.06
CA SER A 66 0.60 24.03 -19.43
C SER A 66 0.92 25.10 -20.49
N PRO A 67 2.04 25.83 -20.38
CA PRO A 67 2.63 26.48 -21.55
C PRO A 67 3.04 25.42 -22.59
N ASP A 68 3.11 25.82 -23.87
CA ASP A 68 3.69 24.99 -24.90
C ASP A 68 5.22 24.92 -24.68
N PRO A 69 5.87 23.75 -24.68
CA PRO A 69 7.32 23.64 -24.53
C PRO A 69 8.12 24.16 -25.74
N ASN A 70 7.49 24.79 -26.73
CA ASN A 70 8.10 25.30 -27.97
C ASN A 70 7.89 26.81 -28.24
N GLU A 71 7.39 27.60 -27.27
CA GLU A 71 7.42 29.08 -27.29
C GLU A 71 8.64 29.65 -26.54
#